data_AF-A0A8T8HYS1-F1
#
_entry.id   AF-A0A8T8HYS1-F1
#
_cell.length_a   1.000
_cell.length_b   1.000
_cell.length_c   1.000
_cell.angle_alpha   90.00
_cell.angle_beta   90.00
_cell.angle_gamma   90.00
#
_symmetry.space_group_name_H-M   'P 1'
#
loop_
_entity.id
_entity.type
_entity.pdbx_description
1 polymer ?
#
loop_
_entity_poly.entity_id
_entity_poly.type
_entity_poly.pdbx_seq_one_letter_code
_entity_poly.pdbx_strand_id
1 'polypeptide(L)'
;MADQIRTTGKWISVDPNTPEMKLDGLGSDHIKWGVPASGDPNAGRSEYEFTGALAHTKHDGSNKFEVTLGTFTHHNYVILMGQQTEFQATLEVDIEFKDDGTKHRCTVVFSHVETVNSPGYVDDKVKLPEVSGNEIVHVEGVEYKVSIVGFLVGGHGEPLPQFLSAEGRHNEADIIARFERTNPLVGG
;
A
#
# COMPACT_ATOMS: atom_id res chain seq x y z
N MET A 1 -0.39 22.86 -15.97
CA MET A 1 -1.51 21.97 -16.35
C MET A 1 -1.82 21.12 -15.12
N ALA A 2 -3.05 20.64 -14.97
CA ALA A 2 -3.42 19.84 -13.81
C ALA A 2 -3.52 18.40 -14.28
N ASP A 3 -2.48 17.61 -14.00
CA ASP A 3 -2.30 16.32 -14.66
C ASP A 3 -2.96 15.27 -13.75
N GLN A 4 -4.03 14.66 -14.23
CA GLN A 4 -4.88 13.80 -13.40
C GLN A 4 -4.42 12.35 -13.56
N ILE A 5 -4.25 11.66 -12.44
CA ILE A 5 -4.03 10.21 -12.43
C ILE A 5 -5.24 9.49 -11.85
N ARG A 6 -5.52 8.32 -12.39
CA ARG A 6 -6.44 7.34 -11.81
C ARG A 6 -5.66 6.09 -11.47
N THR A 7 -5.86 5.56 -10.29
CA THR A 7 -5.27 4.28 -9.88
C THR A 7 -6.33 3.28 -9.47
N THR A 8 -5.99 2.00 -9.61
CA THR A 8 -6.72 0.87 -9.05
C THR A 8 -5.70 -0.16 -8.58
N GLY A 9 -6.05 -1.01 -7.63
CA GLY A 9 -5.11 -2.02 -7.15
C GLY A 9 -5.79 -3.34 -6.81
N LYS A 10 -4.97 -4.39 -6.80
CA LYS A 10 -5.36 -5.71 -6.33
C LYS A 10 -4.20 -6.43 -5.67
N TRP A 11 -4.48 -7.18 -4.62
CA TRP A 11 -3.49 -7.99 -3.93
C TRP A 11 -3.20 -9.25 -4.74
N ILE A 12 -1.94 -9.48 -5.10
CA ILE A 12 -1.56 -10.56 -6.02
C ILE A 12 -0.82 -11.71 -5.35
N SER A 13 -0.19 -11.47 -4.21
CA SER A 13 0.51 -12.52 -3.45
C SER A 13 0.67 -12.16 -1.98
N VAL A 14 0.82 -13.20 -1.17
CA VAL A 14 1.33 -13.13 0.19
C VAL A 14 2.44 -14.17 0.34
N ASP A 15 3.51 -13.83 1.03
CA ASP A 15 4.65 -14.73 1.27
C ASP A 15 5.12 -14.68 2.74
N PRO A 16 5.19 -15.82 3.44
CA PRO A 16 4.69 -17.12 3.02
C PRO A 16 3.16 -17.18 2.97
N ASN A 17 2.60 -17.93 2.01
CA ASN A 17 1.16 -18.23 1.97
C ASN A 17 0.93 -19.67 2.49
N THR A 18 0.64 -19.78 3.78
CA THR A 18 0.42 -21.07 4.44
C THR A 18 -1.07 -21.38 4.64
N PRO A 19 -1.50 -22.66 4.63
CA PRO A 19 -2.89 -23.04 4.90
C PRO A 19 -3.43 -22.58 6.26
N GLU A 20 -2.56 -22.37 7.24
CA GLU A 20 -2.85 -21.88 8.59
C GLU A 20 -3.24 -20.41 8.59
N MET A 21 -2.68 -19.60 7.67
CA MET A 21 -3.00 -18.18 7.51
C MET A 21 -4.46 -17.96 7.07
N LYS A 22 -5.12 -19.00 6.53
CA LYS A 22 -6.50 -18.93 6.00
C LYS A 22 -6.70 -17.82 4.98
N LEU A 23 -5.66 -17.46 4.23
CA LEU A 23 -5.68 -16.34 3.31
C LEU A 23 -6.85 -16.45 2.31
N ASP A 24 -7.52 -15.32 2.10
CA ASP A 24 -8.59 -15.15 1.10
C ASP A 24 -8.48 -13.75 0.46
N GLY A 25 -9.12 -13.56 -0.71
CA GLY A 25 -9.18 -12.26 -1.40
C GLY A 25 -8.08 -11.99 -2.43
N LEU A 26 -7.16 -12.93 -2.68
CA LEU A 26 -6.17 -12.73 -3.76
C LEU A 26 -6.86 -12.47 -5.11
N GLY A 27 -6.41 -11.43 -5.81
CA GLY A 27 -6.98 -10.94 -7.05
C GLY A 27 -8.06 -9.87 -6.90
N SER A 28 -8.43 -9.48 -5.67
CA SER A 28 -9.31 -8.34 -5.39
C SER A 28 -8.56 -7.19 -4.72
N ASP A 29 -9.29 -6.11 -4.42
CA ASP A 29 -8.85 -4.94 -3.68
C ASP A 29 -8.64 -5.18 -2.18
N HIS A 30 -8.94 -6.38 -1.67
CA HIS A 30 -8.80 -6.73 -0.27
C HIS A 30 -8.26 -8.15 -0.06
N ILE A 31 -7.53 -8.36 1.04
CA ILE A 31 -7.13 -9.70 1.50
C ILE A 31 -7.43 -9.87 2.97
N LYS A 32 -7.83 -11.09 3.36
CA LYS A 32 -8.16 -11.45 4.74
C LYS A 32 -7.28 -12.59 5.20
N TRP A 33 -6.85 -12.57 6.45
CA TRP A 33 -6.09 -13.67 7.08
C TRP A 33 -6.55 -13.97 8.50
N GLY A 34 -6.03 -15.05 9.07
CA GLY A 34 -6.29 -15.48 10.42
C GLY A 34 -7.64 -16.13 10.66
N VAL A 35 -7.77 -16.69 11.86
CA VAL A 35 -9.01 -17.25 12.42
C VAL A 35 -9.40 -16.38 13.60
N PRO A 36 -10.65 -15.88 13.71
CA PRO A 36 -11.04 -15.03 14.83
C PRO A 36 -10.83 -15.69 16.19
N ALA A 37 -10.23 -14.98 17.15
CA ALA A 37 -9.91 -15.53 18.47
C ALA A 37 -11.14 -15.89 19.31
N SER A 38 -12.29 -15.30 19.01
CA SER A 38 -13.57 -15.62 19.66
C SER A 38 -14.09 -17.02 19.29
N GLY A 39 -13.61 -17.62 18.20
CA GLY A 39 -14.15 -18.85 17.63
C GLY A 39 -15.47 -18.68 16.88
N ASP A 40 -16.05 -17.48 16.84
CA ASP A 40 -17.22 -17.16 16.02
C ASP A 40 -16.77 -16.96 14.56
N PRO A 41 -17.23 -17.78 13.60
CA PRO A 41 -16.87 -17.61 12.19
C PRO A 41 -17.39 -16.29 11.58
N ASN A 42 -18.32 -15.61 12.24
CA ASN A 42 -18.82 -14.30 11.82
C ASN A 42 -18.04 -13.13 12.43
N ALA A 43 -17.13 -13.40 13.38
CA ALA A 43 -16.25 -12.36 13.89
C ALA A 43 -15.23 -11.94 12.80
N GLY A 44 -14.81 -10.67 12.87
CA GLY A 44 -13.87 -10.09 11.91
C GLY A 44 -12.53 -10.82 11.88
N ARG A 45 -11.92 -10.81 10.70
CA ARG A 45 -10.57 -11.33 10.41
C ARG A 45 -9.69 -10.16 10.04
N SER A 46 -8.42 -10.19 10.40
CA SER A 46 -7.48 -9.15 9.99
C SER A 46 -7.45 -9.03 8.46
N GLU A 47 -7.45 -7.79 7.97
CA GLU A 47 -7.71 -7.48 6.56
C GLU A 47 -6.89 -6.28 6.11
N TYR A 48 -6.38 -6.37 4.87
CA TYR A 48 -5.98 -5.22 4.11
C TYR A 48 -7.02 -4.92 3.05
N GLU A 49 -7.33 -3.64 2.88
CA GLU A 49 -8.14 -3.11 1.80
C GLU A 49 -7.34 -1.98 1.12
N PHE A 50 -7.45 -1.90 -0.21
CA PHE A 50 -6.87 -0.83 -1.00
C PHE A 50 -7.92 -0.16 -1.88
N THR A 51 -8.14 1.13 -1.65
CA THR A 51 -8.98 1.96 -2.51
C THR A 51 -8.10 2.83 -3.40
N GLY A 52 -8.24 2.68 -4.72
CA GLY A 52 -7.54 3.52 -5.69
C GLY A 52 -7.95 5.00 -5.59
N ALA A 53 -7.10 5.89 -6.10
CA ALA A 53 -7.29 7.33 -6.06
C ALA A 53 -7.62 7.93 -7.43
N LEU A 54 -8.29 9.08 -7.39
CA LEU A 54 -8.29 10.05 -8.47
C LEU A 54 -7.54 11.28 -7.96
N ALA A 55 -6.26 11.40 -8.32
CA ALA A 55 -5.38 12.43 -7.80
C ALA A 55 -4.97 13.42 -8.89
N HIS A 56 -4.73 14.67 -8.51
CA HIS A 56 -4.09 15.65 -9.37
C HIS A 56 -2.62 15.73 -9.00
N THR A 57 -1.75 15.56 -9.99
CA THR A 57 -0.34 15.88 -9.83
C THR A 57 -0.16 17.36 -10.11
N LYS A 58 0.78 17.99 -9.40
CA LYS A 58 1.28 19.30 -9.76
C LYS A 58 2.61 19.09 -10.44
N HIS A 59 2.62 18.91 -11.77
CA HIS A 59 3.85 19.14 -12.53
C HIS A 59 4.16 20.63 -12.50
N ASP A 60 5.06 21.02 -11.61
CA ASP A 60 5.63 22.37 -11.56
C ASP A 60 6.85 22.53 -12.50
N GLY A 61 7.10 21.52 -13.35
CA GLY A 61 8.28 21.47 -14.21
C GLY A 61 9.56 21.05 -13.48
N SER A 62 9.47 20.69 -12.19
CA SER A 62 10.61 20.16 -11.45
C SER A 62 10.97 18.72 -11.86
N ASN A 63 12.13 18.26 -11.41
CA ASN A 63 12.64 16.91 -11.69
C ASN A 63 11.88 15.81 -10.93
N LYS A 64 10.91 16.14 -10.09
CA LYS A 64 10.16 15.14 -9.31
C LYS A 64 8.76 15.63 -8.95
N PHE A 65 7.81 14.70 -8.81
CA PHE A 65 6.50 15.01 -8.25
C PHE A 65 6.03 13.85 -7.36
N GLU A 66 5.11 14.16 -6.46
CA GLU A 66 4.51 13.18 -5.56
C GLU A 66 3.03 13.02 -5.88
N VAL A 67 2.54 11.81 -5.68
CA VAL A 67 1.14 11.46 -5.94
C VAL A 67 0.62 10.47 -4.92
N THR A 68 -0.65 10.61 -4.57
CA THR A 68 -1.36 9.59 -3.81
C THR A 68 -1.74 8.45 -4.75
N LEU A 69 -1.20 7.26 -4.51
CA LEU A 69 -1.58 6.04 -5.24
C LEU A 69 -2.95 5.53 -4.80
N GLY A 70 -3.38 5.80 -3.59
CA GLY A 70 -4.63 5.28 -3.04
C GLY A 70 -4.58 5.23 -1.52
N THR A 71 -5.71 4.85 -0.94
CA THR A 71 -5.86 4.69 0.51
C THR A 71 -5.71 3.22 0.85
N PHE A 72 -4.80 2.93 1.77
CA PHE A 72 -4.60 1.62 2.38
C PHE A 72 -5.26 1.59 3.74
N THR A 73 -6.12 0.60 3.94
CA THR A 73 -6.81 0.35 5.21
C THR A 73 -6.34 -0.97 5.78
N HIS A 74 -5.92 -0.96 7.04
CA HIS A 74 -5.68 -2.19 7.80
C HIS A 74 -6.75 -2.33 8.86
N HIS A 75 -7.59 -3.35 8.75
CA HIS A 75 -8.49 -3.77 9.80
C HIS A 75 -7.75 -4.77 10.69
N ASN A 76 -7.30 -4.33 11.85
CA ASN A 76 -6.65 -5.20 12.82
C ASN A 76 -7.72 -5.83 13.73
N TYR A 77 -7.95 -7.14 13.58
CA TYR A 77 -8.88 -7.88 14.43
C TYR A 77 -8.12 -8.91 15.27
N VAL A 78 -8.65 -9.21 16.47
CA VAL A 78 -8.05 -10.22 17.34
C VAL A 78 -8.21 -11.61 16.71
N ILE A 79 -7.13 -12.15 16.17
CA ILE A 79 -7.06 -13.50 15.59
C ILE A 79 -6.31 -14.48 16.51
N LEU A 80 -6.53 -15.77 16.30
CA LEU A 80 -5.71 -16.82 16.91
C LEU A 80 -4.28 -16.71 16.38
N MET A 81 -3.33 -16.56 17.29
CA MET A 81 -1.93 -16.47 16.94
C MET A 81 -1.46 -17.79 16.30
N GLY A 82 -1.06 -17.72 15.03
CA GLY A 82 -0.47 -18.82 14.29
C GLY A 82 1.04 -18.94 14.53
N GLN A 83 1.68 -19.86 13.81
CA GLN A 83 3.14 -19.93 13.76
C GLN A 83 3.77 -18.82 12.90
N GLN A 84 2.96 -18.20 12.05
CA GLN A 84 3.37 -17.16 11.14
C GLN A 84 2.84 -15.82 11.63
N THR A 85 3.75 -15.01 12.16
CA THR A 85 3.47 -13.65 12.65
C THR A 85 4.04 -12.58 11.74
N GLU A 86 4.84 -12.96 10.74
CA GLU A 86 5.44 -12.06 9.78
C GLU A 86 5.16 -12.56 8.36
N PHE A 87 4.81 -11.65 7.46
CA PHE A 87 4.61 -11.95 6.04
C PHE A 87 4.79 -10.71 5.19
N GLN A 88 4.97 -10.92 3.90
CA GLN A 88 4.91 -9.89 2.88
C GLN A 88 3.62 -10.01 2.09
N ALA A 89 2.97 -8.90 1.78
CA ALA A 89 1.82 -8.84 0.89
C ALA A 89 2.15 -7.94 -0.30
N THR A 90 1.87 -8.41 -1.52
CA THR A 90 2.17 -7.67 -2.75
C THR A 90 0.89 -7.15 -3.36
N LEU A 91 0.83 -5.84 -3.53
CA LEU A 91 -0.24 -5.10 -4.21
C LEU A 91 0.23 -4.74 -5.63
N GLU A 92 -0.51 -5.16 -6.65
CA GLU A 92 -0.37 -4.64 -8.01
C GLU A 92 -1.24 -3.39 -8.14
N VAL A 93 -0.65 -2.27 -8.54
CA VAL A 93 -1.36 -1.01 -8.77
C VAL A 93 -1.27 -0.63 -10.25
N ASP A 94 -2.42 -0.55 -10.91
CA ASP A 94 -2.53 0.02 -12.24
C ASP A 94 -2.70 1.55 -12.12
N ILE A 95 -1.85 2.30 -12.81
CA ILE A 95 -1.82 3.77 -12.86
C ILE A 95 -2.15 4.21 -14.29
N GLU A 96 -3.14 5.09 -14.42
CA GLU A 96 -3.53 5.72 -15.68
C GLU A 96 -3.32 7.23 -15.58
N PHE A 97 -2.42 7.76 -16.43
CA PHE A 97 -2.24 9.19 -16.64
C PHE A 97 -3.30 9.66 -17.65
N LYS A 98 -4.19 10.55 -17.23
CA LYS A 98 -5.38 10.90 -18.03
C LYS A 98 -5.06 11.79 -19.23
N ASP A 99 -3.96 12.51 -19.19
CA ASP A 99 -3.63 13.51 -20.22
C ASP A 99 -3.15 12.87 -21.52
N ASP A 100 -2.30 11.85 -21.43
CA ASP A 100 -1.77 11.10 -22.57
C ASP A 100 -2.35 9.68 -22.70
N GLY A 101 -3.14 9.23 -21.72
CA GLY A 101 -3.70 7.89 -21.67
C GLY A 101 -2.68 6.81 -21.33
N THR A 102 -1.45 7.19 -20.93
CA THR A 102 -0.40 6.26 -20.54
C THR A 102 -0.88 5.41 -19.38
N LYS A 103 -0.61 4.11 -19.49
CA LYS A 103 -0.86 3.15 -18.42
C LYS A 103 0.45 2.57 -17.95
N HIS A 104 0.61 2.51 -16.64
CA HIS A 104 1.71 1.84 -15.99
C HIS A 104 1.17 0.91 -14.92
N ARG A 105 1.96 -0.10 -14.58
CA ARG A 105 1.65 -1.03 -13.51
C ARG A 105 2.85 -1.12 -12.60
N CYS A 106 2.62 -0.84 -11.33
CA CYS A 106 3.62 -1.01 -10.30
C CYS A 106 3.24 -2.12 -9.32
N THR A 107 4.25 -2.62 -8.61
CA THR A 107 4.09 -3.61 -7.56
C THR A 107 4.65 -3.07 -6.25
N VAL A 108 3.83 -3.07 -5.22
CA VAL A 108 4.11 -2.49 -3.90
C VAL A 108 4.09 -3.61 -2.87
N VAL A 109 5.19 -3.80 -2.14
CA VAL A 109 5.38 -4.91 -1.20
C VAL A 109 5.32 -4.39 0.24
N PHE A 110 4.32 -4.84 0.98
CA PHE A 110 4.10 -4.52 2.38
C PHE A 110 4.70 -5.60 3.26
N SER A 111 5.49 -5.22 4.27
CA SER A 111 5.93 -6.16 5.31
C SER A 111 5.05 -6.00 6.55
N HIS A 112 4.34 -7.07 6.93
CA HIS A 112 3.47 -7.12 8.10
C HIS A 112 4.13 -7.84 9.27
N VAL A 113 3.80 -7.38 10.47
CA VAL A 113 4.05 -8.08 11.72
C VAL A 113 2.77 -8.07 12.55
N GLU A 114 2.17 -9.26 12.70
CA GLU A 114 1.10 -9.53 13.65
C GLU A 114 1.71 -9.68 15.05
N THR A 115 1.30 -8.84 15.99
CA THR A 115 1.93 -8.74 17.29
C THR A 115 1.24 -9.59 18.35
N VAL A 116 2.03 -10.15 19.26
CA VAL A 116 1.48 -10.95 20.36
C VAL A 116 0.81 -10.03 21.37
N ASN A 117 -0.50 -10.20 21.55
CA ASN A 117 -1.31 -9.53 22.56
C ASN A 117 -1.01 -10.02 23.99
N SER A 118 0.15 -9.67 24.56
CA SER A 118 0.55 -10.03 25.92
C SER A 118 1.45 -8.96 26.57
N PRO A 119 1.14 -8.46 27.79
CA PRO A 119 0.04 -8.86 28.68
C PRO A 119 -1.33 -8.22 28.32
N GLY A 120 -1.42 -7.49 27.21
CA GLY A 120 -2.64 -6.87 26.70
C GLY A 120 -2.52 -6.61 25.20
N TYR A 121 -3.45 -5.84 24.63
CA TYR A 121 -3.43 -5.53 23.21
C TYR A 121 -2.17 -4.75 22.81
N VAL A 122 -1.56 -5.16 21.71
CA VAL A 122 -0.38 -4.55 21.10
C VAL A 122 -0.71 -4.19 19.66
N ASP A 123 -0.24 -3.03 19.19
CA ASP A 123 -0.50 -2.61 17.81
C ASP A 123 0.29 -3.45 16.81
N ASP A 124 -0.44 -3.92 15.80
CA ASP A 124 0.15 -4.53 14.60
C ASP A 124 0.84 -3.50 13.72
N LYS A 125 1.85 -3.98 12.98
CA LYS A 125 2.80 -3.12 12.29
C LYS A 125 2.90 -3.48 10.83
N VAL A 126 2.69 -2.48 9.99
CA VAL A 126 3.01 -2.52 8.57
C VAL A 126 4.19 -1.57 8.33
N LYS A 127 5.29 -2.10 7.81
CA LYS A 127 6.47 -1.27 7.47
C LYS A 127 6.24 -0.54 6.15
N LEU A 128 7.02 0.54 5.93
CA LEU A 128 7.08 1.26 4.66
C LEU A 128 7.17 0.25 3.52
N PRO A 129 6.21 0.25 2.59
CA PRO A 129 6.26 -0.70 1.52
C PRO A 129 7.27 -0.23 0.47
N GLU A 130 7.88 -1.19 -0.20
CA GLU A 130 8.84 -0.93 -1.27
C GLU A 130 8.18 -1.17 -2.61
N VAL A 131 8.51 -0.35 -3.61
CA VAL A 131 8.21 -0.68 -5.00
C VAL A 131 9.16 -1.81 -5.40
N SER A 132 8.64 -2.96 -5.84
CA SER A 132 9.52 -4.04 -6.26
C SER A 132 10.16 -3.76 -7.61
N GLY A 133 11.50 -3.64 -7.62
CA GLY A 133 12.31 -3.50 -8.82
C GLY A 133 12.80 -2.08 -9.13
N ASN A 134 13.40 -1.90 -10.31
CA ASN A 134 13.74 -0.59 -10.88
C ASN A 134 12.56 -0.11 -11.73
N GLU A 135 11.47 0.29 -11.09
CA GLU A 135 10.28 0.70 -11.84
C GLU A 135 10.49 2.06 -12.50
N ILE A 136 10.51 2.00 -13.82
CA ILE A 136 10.65 3.12 -14.73
C ILE A 136 9.31 3.35 -15.44
N VAL A 137 8.83 4.59 -15.37
CA VAL A 137 7.59 5.05 -16.01
C VAL A 137 7.93 6.12 -17.02
N HIS A 138 7.28 6.08 -18.18
CA HIS A 138 7.38 7.14 -19.17
C HIS A 138 6.08 7.95 -19.13
N VAL A 139 6.15 9.22 -18.74
CA VAL A 139 5.00 10.14 -18.71
C VAL A 139 5.29 11.25 -19.70
N GLU A 140 4.43 11.43 -20.71
CA GLU A 140 4.64 12.41 -21.79
C GLU A 140 6.03 12.27 -22.48
N GLY A 141 6.56 11.04 -22.56
CA GLY A 141 7.87 10.76 -23.14
C GLY A 141 9.07 11.06 -22.24
N VAL A 142 8.85 11.47 -20.97
CA VAL A 142 9.90 11.66 -19.97
C VAL A 142 9.98 10.44 -19.06
N GLU A 143 11.20 9.97 -18.81
CA GLU A 143 11.48 8.81 -17.97
C GLU A 143 11.57 9.18 -16.48
N TYR A 144 10.82 8.48 -15.63
CA TYR A 144 10.75 8.64 -14.19
C TYR A 144 11.00 7.32 -13.46
N LYS A 145 11.79 7.37 -12.39
CA LYS A 145 11.88 6.30 -11.38
C LYS A 145 10.80 6.50 -10.32
N VAL A 146 10.13 5.42 -9.94
CA VAL A 146 9.10 5.43 -8.89
C VAL A 146 9.66 4.93 -7.56
N SER A 147 9.23 5.55 -6.47
CA SER A 147 9.54 5.13 -5.09
C SER A 147 8.35 5.42 -4.18
N ILE A 148 8.16 4.65 -3.11
CA ILE A 148 7.19 4.99 -2.06
C ILE A 148 7.87 5.94 -1.07
N VAL A 149 7.19 7.05 -0.77
CA VAL A 149 7.64 8.04 0.22
C VAL A 149 7.20 7.63 1.63
N GLY A 150 5.95 7.19 1.77
CA GLY A 150 5.40 6.82 3.08
C GLY A 150 3.88 6.71 3.13
N PHE A 151 3.42 6.43 4.33
CA PHE A 151 2.02 6.43 4.72
C PHE A 151 1.62 7.81 5.24
N LEU A 152 0.72 8.50 4.55
CA LEU A 152 0.16 9.77 5.03
C LEU A 152 -1.11 9.50 5.84
N VAL A 153 -0.96 9.35 7.15
CA VAL A 153 -2.06 9.06 8.07
C VAL A 153 -2.93 10.30 8.24
N GLY A 154 -4.25 10.16 8.04
CA GLY A 154 -5.21 11.26 8.13
C GLY A 154 -5.14 12.30 7.00
N GLY A 155 -4.36 12.05 5.94
CA GLY A 155 -4.30 12.90 4.75
C GLY A 155 -3.54 14.22 4.93
N HIS A 156 -2.81 14.41 6.03
CA HIS A 156 -2.01 15.62 6.29
C HIS A 156 -0.73 15.32 7.07
N GLY A 157 0.27 16.19 6.95
CA GLY A 157 1.56 16.06 7.63
C GLY A 157 2.62 15.34 6.79
N GLU A 158 3.62 14.77 7.47
CA GLU A 158 4.72 14.06 6.83
C GLU A 158 4.40 12.57 6.68
N PRO A 159 4.69 11.95 5.52
CA PRO A 159 4.53 10.51 5.35
C PRO A 159 5.39 9.71 6.33
N LEU A 160 4.81 8.69 6.95
CA LEU A 160 5.44 7.85 7.95
C LEU A 160 6.03 6.58 7.31
N PRO A 161 7.18 6.08 7.82
CA PRO A 161 7.80 4.84 7.35
C PRO A 161 7.20 3.58 7.99
N GLN A 162 6.17 3.74 8.83
CA GLN A 162 5.48 2.65 9.48
C GLN A 162 4.03 3.04 9.70
N PHE A 163 3.18 2.03 9.70
CA PHE A 163 1.76 2.15 9.90
C PHE A 163 1.33 1.20 11.01
N LEU A 164 0.76 1.76 12.07
CA LEU A 164 0.36 1.04 13.27
C LEU A 164 -1.16 0.93 13.32
N SER A 165 -1.68 -0.21 13.74
CA SER A 165 -3.13 -0.40 13.88
C SER A 165 -3.43 -1.08 15.21
N ALA A 166 -4.23 -0.43 16.04
CA ALA A 166 -4.64 -0.98 17.33
C ALA A 166 -5.61 -2.15 17.15
N GLU A 167 -5.50 -3.15 18.02
CA GLU A 167 -6.37 -4.32 18.04
C GLU A 167 -7.87 -3.97 18.08
N GLY A 168 -8.65 -4.69 17.27
CA GLY A 168 -10.09 -4.51 17.13
C GLY A 168 -10.51 -3.21 16.45
N ARG A 169 -9.58 -2.50 15.81
CA ARG A 169 -9.82 -1.25 15.08
C ARG A 169 -9.28 -1.36 13.66
N HIS A 170 -9.70 -0.41 12.83
CA HIS A 170 -9.00 -0.14 11.58
C HIS A 170 -8.21 1.15 11.68
N ASN A 171 -7.16 1.24 10.86
CA ASN A 171 -6.49 2.48 10.56
C ASN A 171 -6.42 2.64 9.04
N GLU A 172 -6.29 3.88 8.56
CA GLU A 172 -6.14 4.19 7.15
C GLU A 172 -4.99 5.18 6.89
N ALA A 173 -4.32 5.03 5.76
CA ALA A 173 -3.33 5.98 5.28
C ALA A 173 -3.29 6.04 3.76
N ASP A 174 -3.01 7.22 3.23
CA ASP A 174 -2.70 7.38 1.82
C ASP A 174 -1.27 6.90 1.53
N ILE A 175 -1.10 6.12 0.46
CA ILE A 175 0.21 5.71 -0.04
C ILE A 175 0.73 6.80 -0.95
N ILE A 176 1.80 7.46 -0.53
CA ILE A 176 2.44 8.52 -1.32
C ILE A 176 3.60 7.93 -2.11
N ALA A 177 3.54 8.07 -3.43
CA ALA A 177 4.63 7.71 -4.34
C ALA A 177 5.30 8.96 -4.90
N ARG A 178 6.61 8.88 -5.12
CA ARG A 178 7.42 9.90 -5.78
C ARG A 178 7.91 9.40 -7.12
N PHE A 179 7.71 10.21 -8.14
CA PHE A 179 8.23 10.06 -9.49
C PHE A 179 9.39 11.03 -9.65
N GLU A 180 10.58 10.52 -9.93
CA GLU A 180 11.79 11.34 -10.08
C GLU A 180 12.45 11.06 -11.43
N ARG A 181 12.74 12.12 -12.21
CA ARG A 181 13.34 12.00 -13.54
C ARG A 181 14.68 11.27 -13.44
N THR A 182 14.88 10.29 -14.31
CA THR A 182 16.18 9.59 -14.41
C THR A 182 17.25 10.47 -15.07
N ASN A 183 16.83 11.36 -15.98
CA ASN A 183 17.65 12.40 -16.59
C ASN A 183 17.16 13.78 -16.15
N PRO A 184 17.63 14.29 -14.99
CA PRO A 184 17.20 15.59 -14.49
C PRO A 184 17.59 16.71 -15.46
N LEU A 185 16.71 17.71 -15.60
CA LEU A 185 17.07 18.94 -16.30
C LEU A 185 18.22 19.58 -15.53
N VAL A 186 19.38 19.70 -16.18
CA VAL A 186 20.50 20.49 -15.66
C VAL A 186 20.08 21.94 -15.76
N GLY A 187 19.96 22.61 -14.60
CA GLY A 187 19.62 24.04 -14.56
C GLY A 187 20.60 24.84 -15.42
N GLY A 188 20.05 25.67 -16.31
CA GLY A 188 20.78 26.75 -16.97
C GLY A 188 20.95 27.95 -16.06
#